data_AF-A0A9E2HIV4-F1
#
_entry.id   AF-A0A9E2HIV4-F1
#
_cell.length_a   1.000
_cell.length_b   1.000
_cell.length_c   1.000
_cell.angle_alpha   90.00
_cell.angle_beta   90.00
_cell.angle_gamma   90.00
#
_symmetry.space_group_name_H-M   'P 1'
#
loop_
_entity.id
_entity.type
_entity.pdbx_description
1 polymer ?
#
loop_
_entity_poly.entity_id
_entity_poly.type
_entity_poly.pdbx_seq_one_letter_code
_entity_poly.pdbx_strand_id
1 'polypeptide(L)'
;MFMTIARPAVEPQGPDTVAVPGSPAISELSPRALHARLLQNAALRRMRGAERRRNNRGEDADYWLHAAPVAVRKACALREAKSFAPLP
;
A
#
# COMPACT_ATOMS: atom_id res chain seq x y z
N MET A 1 10.70 37.20 -5.62
CA MET A 1 10.81 35.94 -6.39
C MET A 1 9.45 35.25 -6.37
N PHE A 2 8.79 35.13 -7.52
CA PHE A 2 7.55 34.37 -7.64
C PHE A 2 7.91 32.91 -7.92
N MET A 3 7.65 32.01 -6.96
CA MET A 3 7.78 30.57 -7.19
C MET A 3 6.56 30.12 -7.98
N THR A 4 6.73 29.92 -9.28
CA THR A 4 5.72 29.29 -10.13
C THR A 4 5.54 27.86 -9.66
N ILE A 5 4.43 27.56 -8.97
CA ILE A 5 4.06 26.20 -8.60
C ILE A 5 3.71 25.48 -9.91
N ALA A 6 4.67 24.73 -10.45
CA ALA A 6 4.43 23.84 -11.57
C ALA A 6 3.38 22.81 -11.12
N ARG A 7 2.20 22.84 -11.77
CA ARG A 7 1.16 21.85 -11.52
C ARG A 7 1.76 20.45 -11.70
N PRO A 8 1.52 19.50 -10.78
CA PRO A 8 2.02 18.14 -10.94
C PRO A 8 1.48 17.56 -12.24
N ALA A 9 2.34 16.93 -13.04
CA ALA A 9 1.98 16.36 -14.34
C ALA A 9 0.99 15.18 -14.24
N VAL A 10 0.75 14.68 -13.02
CA VAL A 10 -0.11 13.55 -12.71
C VAL A 10 -0.87 13.84 -11.41
N GLU A 11 -2.20 13.77 -11.48
CA GLU A 11 -3.08 13.77 -10.31
C GLU A 11 -2.81 12.48 -9.49
N PRO A 12 -2.54 12.57 -8.18
CA PRO A 12 -2.27 11.40 -7.36
C PRO A 12 -3.55 10.55 -7.23
N GLN A 13 -3.65 9.49 -8.02
CA GLN A 13 -4.66 8.46 -7.82
C GLN A 13 -4.18 7.50 -6.73
N GLY A 14 -4.80 7.59 -5.56
CA GLY A 14 -4.67 6.60 -4.48
C GLY A 14 -4.10 7.16 -3.18
N PRO A 15 -4.27 6.42 -2.07
CA PRO A 15 -4.09 6.98 -0.72
C PRO A 15 -2.63 7.20 -0.29
N ASP A 16 -1.63 6.93 -1.14
CA ASP A 16 -0.21 6.90 -0.75
C ASP A 16 0.78 7.30 -1.89
N THR A 17 0.34 8.06 -2.90
CA THR A 17 1.22 8.47 -4.01
C THR A 17 1.62 9.92 -3.91
N VAL A 18 2.75 10.20 -3.26
CA VAL A 18 3.44 11.49 -3.45
C VAL A 18 4.09 11.45 -4.83
N ALA A 19 3.35 11.92 -5.85
CA ALA A 19 3.88 12.08 -7.20
C ALA A 19 4.83 13.28 -7.23
N VAL A 20 6.15 13.04 -7.29
CA VAL A 20 7.15 14.08 -7.54
C VAL A 20 7.54 14.13 -9.03
N PRO A 21 7.87 15.31 -9.59
CA PRO A 21 8.35 15.43 -10.97
C PRO A 21 9.52 14.48 -11.25
N GLY A 22 9.44 13.69 -12.32
CA GLY A 22 10.44 12.68 -12.68
C GLY A 22 10.27 11.32 -12.00
N SER A 23 9.23 11.12 -11.18
CA SER A 23 8.88 9.78 -10.69
C SER A 23 8.53 8.86 -11.87
N PRO A 24 9.04 7.61 -11.89
CA PRO A 24 8.63 6.65 -12.92
C PRO A 24 7.11 6.49 -12.89
N ALA A 25 6.50 6.34 -14.08
CA ALA A 25 5.08 6.08 -14.20
C ALA A 25 4.73 4.86 -13.33
N ILE A 26 3.85 5.05 -12.36
CA ILE A 26 3.34 3.94 -11.56
C ILE A 26 2.46 3.16 -12.52
N SER A 27 2.94 2.02 -12.99
CA SER A 27 2.13 1.13 -13.82
C SER A 27 0.85 0.82 -13.07
N GLU A 28 -0.30 1.07 -13.70
CA GLU A 28 -1.59 0.66 -13.15
C GLU A 28 -1.54 -0.86 -12.94
N LEU A 29 -1.46 -1.28 -11.69
CA LEU A 29 -1.41 -2.68 -11.33
C LEU A 29 -2.75 -3.32 -11.71
N SER A 30 -2.70 -4.48 -12.39
CA SER A 30 -3.91 -5.28 -12.57
C SER A 30 -4.55 -5.57 -11.20
N PRO A 31 -5.89 -5.75 -11.12
CA PRO A 31 -6.55 -6.02 -9.84
C PRO A 31 -5.93 -7.20 -9.06
N ARG A 32 -5.48 -8.24 -9.77
CA ARG A 32 -4.78 -9.39 -9.16
C ARG A 32 -3.39 -9.00 -8.63
N ALA A 33 -2.63 -8.20 -9.37
CA ALA A 33 -1.31 -7.73 -8.92
C ALA A 33 -1.43 -6.79 -7.71
N LEU A 34 -2.42 -5.89 -7.72
CA LEU A 34 -2.71 -5.02 -6.58
C LEU A 34 -3.15 -5.84 -5.35
N HIS A 35 -3.99 -6.86 -5.53
CA HIS A 35 -4.37 -7.78 -4.46
C HIS A 35 -3.17 -8.48 -3.85
N ALA A 36 -2.27 -9.04 -4.68
CA ALA A 36 -1.05 -9.68 -4.21
C ALA A 36 -0.16 -8.70 -3.43
N ARG A 37 -0.03 -7.45 -3.91
CA ARG A 37 0.74 -6.40 -3.21
C ARG A 37 0.14 -6.02 -1.86
N LEU A 38 -1.19 -5.96 -1.74
CA LEU A 38 -1.87 -5.72 -0.47
C LEU A 38 -1.63 -6.85 0.54
N LEU A 39 -1.65 -8.11 0.08
CA LEU A 39 -1.32 -9.26 0.92
C LEU A 39 0.16 -9.26 1.35
N GLN A 40 1.07 -8.94 0.44
CA GLN A 40 2.49 -8.80 0.75
C GLN A 40 2.72 -7.70 1.79
N ASN A 41 2.09 -6.53 1.62
CA ASN A 41 2.15 -5.45 2.60
C ASN A 41 1.63 -5.89 3.97
N ALA A 42 0.53 -6.65 4.02
CA ALA A 42 0.02 -7.22 5.27
C ALA A 42 1.04 -8.15 5.95
N ALA A 43 1.71 -9.01 5.18
CA ALA A 43 2.77 -9.89 5.70
C ALA A 43 3.97 -9.10 6.25
N LEU A 44 4.46 -8.12 5.49
CA LEU A 44 5.57 -7.26 5.91
C LEU A 44 5.25 -6.49 7.21
N ARG A 45 4.01 -5.98 7.33
CA ARG A 45 3.54 -5.32 8.55
C ARG A 45 3.56 -6.27 9.76
N ARG A 46 3.12 -7.52 9.59
CA ARG A 46 3.18 -8.54 10.66
C ARG A 46 4.60 -8.87 11.06
N MET A 47 5.49 -9.07 10.09
CA MET A 47 6.91 -9.33 10.36
C MET A 47 7.55 -8.18 11.12
N ARG A 48 7.32 -6.93 10.68
CA ARG A 48 7.82 -5.73 11.35
C ARG A 48 7.25 -5.60 12.76
N GLY A 49 5.96 -5.85 12.96
CA GLY A 49 5.34 -5.85 14.28
C GLY A 49 5.98 -6.87 15.22
N ALA A 50 6.23 -8.09 14.73
CA ALA A 50 6.93 -9.13 15.50
C ALA A 50 8.38 -8.73 15.85
N GLU A 51 9.10 -8.13 14.92
CA GLU A 51 10.45 -7.60 15.15
C GLU A 51 10.45 -6.50 16.22
N ARG A 52 9.51 -5.54 16.15
CA ARG A 52 9.38 -4.48 17.15
C ARG A 52 9.05 -5.01 18.53
N ARG A 53 8.18 -6.03 18.62
CA ARG A 53 7.86 -6.69 19.89
C ARG A 53 9.09 -7.36 20.50
N ARG A 54 9.90 -8.05 19.70
CA ARG A 54 11.17 -8.65 20.15
C ARG A 54 12.18 -7.61 20.65
N ASN A 55 12.12 -6.39 20.11
CA ASN A 55 12.97 -5.28 20.50
C ASN A 55 12.37 -4.41 21.63
N ASN A 56 11.39 -4.90 22.39
CA ASN A 56 10.69 -4.18 23.47
C ASN A 56 10.07 -2.84 23.05
N ARG A 57 9.71 -2.69 21.76
CA ARG A 57 8.99 -1.52 21.22
C ARG A 57 7.51 -1.83 21.08
N GLY A 58 6.81 -1.94 22.21
CA GLY A 58 5.41 -2.38 22.29
C GLY A 58 4.45 -1.53 21.45
N GLU A 59 4.45 -0.22 21.63
CA GLU A 59 3.54 0.70 20.94
C GLU A 59 3.71 0.66 19.42
N ASP A 60 4.97 0.64 18.93
CA ASP A 60 5.25 0.49 17.51
C ASP A 60 4.80 -0.88 16.98
N ALA A 61 5.01 -1.95 17.75
CA ALA A 61 4.57 -3.28 17.38
C ALA A 61 3.06 -3.32 17.19
N ASP A 62 2.32 -2.72 18.13
CA ASP A 62 0.87 -2.67 18.09
C ASP A 62 0.38 -1.86 16.90
N TYR A 63 0.99 -0.71 16.61
CA TYR A 63 0.70 0.05 15.39
C TYR A 63 0.83 -0.81 14.12
N TRP A 64 1.98 -1.48 13.95
CA TRP A 64 2.22 -2.30 12.75
C TRP A 64 1.27 -3.50 12.66
N LEU A 65 0.97 -4.14 13.80
CA LEU A 65 0.07 -5.29 13.86
C LEU A 65 -1.38 -4.90 13.61
N HIS A 66 -1.85 -3.75 14.12
CA HIS A 66 -3.19 -3.24 13.84
C HIS A 66 -3.35 -2.76 12.39
N ALA A 67 -2.27 -2.27 11.77
CA ALA A 67 -2.28 -1.88 10.37
C ALA A 67 -2.35 -3.07 9.39
N ALA A 68 -1.95 -4.29 9.81
CA ALA A 68 -1.94 -5.46 8.92
C ALA A 68 -3.35 -5.93 8.50
N PRO A 69 -4.33 -6.10 9.40
CA PRO A 69 -5.71 -6.43 9.04
C PRO A 69 -6.36 -5.44 8.07
N VAL A 70 -6.01 -4.15 8.15
CA VAL A 70 -6.54 -3.12 7.22
C VAL A 70 -6.14 -3.44 5.78
N ALA A 71 -4.89 -3.83 5.54
CA ALA A 71 -4.41 -4.20 4.21
C ALA A 71 -5.09 -5.49 3.69
N VAL A 72 -5.35 -6.46 4.57
CA VAL A 72 -6.10 -7.68 4.22
C VAL A 72 -7.54 -7.34 3.85
N ARG A 73 -8.24 -6.52 4.63
CA ARG A 73 -9.63 -6.11 4.31
C ARG A 73 -9.70 -5.41 2.95
N LYS A 74 -8.73 -4.54 2.63
CA LYS A 74 -8.63 -3.91 1.31
C LYS A 74 -8.43 -4.93 0.20
N ALA A 75 -7.62 -5.97 0.43
CA ALA A 75 -7.44 -7.06 -0.53
C ALA A 75 -8.75 -7.85 -0.74
N CYS A 76 -9.44 -8.24 0.33
CA CYS A 76 -10.72 -8.92 0.26
C CYS A 76 -11.77 -8.11 -0.54
N ALA A 77 -11.94 -6.83 -0.19
CA ALA A 77 -12.86 -5.94 -0.90
C ALA A 77 -12.50 -5.79 -2.39
N LEU A 78 -11.20 -5.74 -2.73
CA LEU A 78 -10.76 -5.70 -4.12
C LEU A 78 -11.11 -6.98 -4.88
N ARG A 79 -10.98 -8.14 -4.22
CA ARG A 79 -11.36 -9.43 -4.79
C ARG A 79 -12.86 -9.52 -5.06
N GLU A 80 -13.68 -9.05 -4.12
CA GLU A 80 -15.13 -9.00 -4.27
C GLU A 80 -15.55 -8.06 -5.40
N ALA A 81 -14.97 -6.85 -5.47
CA ALA A 81 -15.35 -5.84 -6.44
C ALA A 81 -14.91 -6.14 -7.89
N LYS A 82 -13.80 -6.86 -8.08
CA LYS A 82 -13.17 -7.04 -9.40
C LYS A 82 -13.11 -8.49 -9.87
N SER A 83 -13.74 -9.43 -9.15
CA SER A 83 -13.78 -10.89 -9.40
C SER A 83 -12.63 -11.39 -10.27
N PHE A 84 -11.56 -11.86 -9.65
CA PHE A 84 -10.39 -12.29 -10.41
C PHE A 84 -10.78 -13.42 -11.37
N ALA A 85 -10.38 -13.30 -12.63
CA ALA A 85 -10.44 -14.40 -13.59
C ALA A 85 -9.81 -15.67 -12.95
N PRO A 86 -10.17 -16.87 -13.39
CA PRO A 86 -9.47 -18.07 -12.96
C PRO A 86 -7.96 -17.97 -13.29
N LEU A 87 -7.13 -18.68 -12.53
CA LEU A 87 -5.75 -18.90 -12.91
C LEU A 87 -5.73 -19.89 -14.09
N PRO A 88 -4.86 -19.69 -15.10
CA PRO A 88 -4.67 -20.64 -16.18
C PRO A 88 -4.14 -21.99 -15.67
#